data_AF-A0A059FT38-F1
#
_entry.id   AF-A0A059FT38-F1
#
_cell.length_a   1.000
_cell.length_b   1.000
_cell.length_c   1.000
_cell.angle_alpha   90.00
_cell.angle_beta   90.00
_cell.angle_gamma   90.00
#
_symmetry.space_group_name_H-M   'P 1'
#
loop_
_entity.id
_entity.type
_entity.pdbx_description
1 polymer ?
#
loop_
_entity_poly.entity_id
_entity_poly.type
_entity_poly.pdbx_seq_one_letter_code
_entity_poly.pdbx_strand_id
1 'polypeptide(L)'
;MTVTAIPGRERSDALEGGVIAHYITRADDPYLTRFYGAYDAAFILPDEKEDLEGFRTCLALNEGEAYERLSALYGPYREMVILLTEGANGPVLGAANFIAFAGDGSDPTISLSYIFVDAGQRRRGLFGLLMHLVREEAAEAFVWPEGNVPAPLIFIEMNNPVKMSPEDYALDSQHAGLDQVDRLKIWERRGARLVGIEYRQPPLSDDQGPEDELLLGVLGTAGAETLSACRMLAHMRRFFGVTVLKGRDLAASPVAGEQLRTLEEACAQDAQVALTGFDAIFAEAEQVQRDRS
;
A
#
# COMPACT_ATOMS: atom_id res chain seq x y z
N MET A 1 -22.04 -16.26 6.13
CA MET A 1 -21.67 -15.51 7.35
C MET A 1 -21.02 -14.23 6.89
N THR A 2 -21.39 -13.08 7.44
CA THR A 2 -20.81 -11.79 7.05
C THR A 2 -19.45 -11.63 7.74
N VAL A 3 -18.40 -11.34 6.97
CA VAL A 3 -17.10 -10.99 7.54
C VAL A 3 -17.25 -9.70 8.34
N THR A 4 -16.61 -9.61 9.50
CA THR A 4 -16.56 -8.39 10.31
C THR A 4 -15.13 -8.07 10.67
N ALA A 5 -14.75 -6.79 10.65
CA ALA A 5 -13.44 -6.38 11.13
C ALA A 5 -13.40 -6.41 12.66
N ILE A 6 -12.28 -6.86 13.22
CA ILE A 6 -12.02 -6.82 14.65
C ILE A 6 -11.65 -5.38 15.02
N PRO A 7 -12.19 -4.81 16.12
CA PRO A 7 -11.79 -3.49 16.58
C PRO A 7 -10.29 -3.39 16.82
N GLY A 8 -9.73 -2.21 16.54
CA GLY A 8 -8.32 -1.93 16.81
C GLY A 8 -7.98 -2.08 18.29
N ARG A 9 -6.76 -2.51 18.58
CA ARG A 9 -6.23 -2.62 19.95
C ARG A 9 -4.75 -2.26 19.95
N GLU A 10 -4.28 -1.67 21.04
CA GLU A 10 -2.84 -1.55 21.27
C GLU A 10 -2.25 -2.94 21.40
N ARG A 11 -1.28 -3.27 20.54
CA ARG A 11 -0.60 -4.56 20.55
C ARG A 11 0.88 -4.35 20.25
N SER A 12 1.72 -5.10 20.94
CA SER A 12 3.14 -5.18 20.62
C SER A 12 3.64 -6.59 20.90
N ASP A 13 4.30 -7.17 19.92
CA ASP A 13 4.77 -8.54 20.00
C ASP A 13 6.30 -8.55 19.98
N ALA A 14 6.89 -9.25 20.95
CA ALA A 14 8.33 -9.52 20.96
C ALA A 14 8.65 -10.62 19.96
N LEU A 15 9.51 -10.30 19.00
CA LEU A 15 9.99 -11.20 17.96
C LEU A 15 11.41 -11.67 18.28
N GLU A 16 11.90 -12.63 17.51
CA GLU A 16 13.28 -13.11 17.66
C GLU A 16 14.32 -11.99 17.47
N GLY A 17 15.48 -12.13 18.12
CA GLY A 17 16.58 -11.18 17.95
C GLY A 17 16.37 -9.82 18.61
N GLY A 18 15.44 -9.69 19.56
CA GLY A 18 15.18 -8.46 20.29
C GLY A 18 14.37 -7.42 19.51
N VAL A 19 13.76 -7.82 18.40
CA VAL A 19 12.85 -6.97 17.63
C VAL A 19 11.49 -6.94 18.32
N ILE A 20 10.84 -5.78 18.36
CA ILE A 20 9.43 -5.64 18.75
C ILE A 20 8.65 -5.12 17.55
N ALA A 21 7.51 -5.75 17.25
CA ALA A 21 6.53 -5.24 16.30
C ALA A 21 5.41 -4.53 17.06
N HIS A 22 5.22 -3.24 16.82
CA HIS A 22 4.09 -2.47 17.33
C HIS A 22 3.03 -2.37 16.23
N TYR A 23 1.79 -2.72 16.58
CA TYR A 23 0.66 -2.73 15.66
C TYR A 23 -0.26 -1.56 15.99
N ILE A 24 -0.29 -0.62 15.08
CA ILE A 24 -0.96 0.66 15.24
C ILE A 24 -2.21 0.64 14.36
N THR A 25 -3.37 0.65 15.01
CA THR A 25 -4.69 0.64 14.34
C THR A 25 -5.57 1.80 14.75
N ARG A 26 -5.05 2.73 15.57
CA ARG A 26 -5.78 3.85 16.15
C ARG A 26 -5.04 5.16 15.92
N ALA A 27 -5.80 6.24 15.75
CA ALA A 27 -5.24 7.57 15.54
C ALA A 27 -4.50 8.14 16.76
N ASP A 28 -4.84 7.67 17.97
CA ASP A 28 -4.25 8.08 19.24
C ASP A 28 -3.16 7.12 19.76
N ASP A 29 -2.74 6.14 18.96
CA ASP A 29 -1.72 5.17 19.36
C ASP A 29 -0.38 5.86 19.71
N PRO A 30 0.24 5.55 20.86
CA PRO A 30 1.45 6.20 21.31
C PRO A 30 2.65 6.02 20.37
N TYR A 31 2.66 4.96 19.53
CA TYR A 31 3.75 4.70 18.59
C TYR A 31 3.58 5.42 17.25
N LEU A 32 2.43 6.05 16.98
CA LEU A 32 2.15 6.70 15.70
C LEU A 32 3.14 7.84 15.39
N THR A 33 3.42 8.70 16.36
CA THR A 33 4.42 9.79 16.20
C THR A 33 5.81 9.25 15.88
N ARG A 34 6.14 8.09 16.45
CA ARG A 34 7.45 7.45 16.25
C ARG A 34 7.55 6.80 14.88
N PHE A 35 6.48 6.16 14.42
CA PHE A 35 6.35 5.72 13.04
C PHE A 35 6.51 6.89 12.08
N TYR A 36 5.75 7.98 12.30
CA TYR A 36 5.77 9.13 11.41
C TYR A 36 7.16 9.76 11.30
N GLY A 37 7.87 9.95 12.43
CA GLY A 37 9.23 10.49 12.37
C GLY A 37 10.21 9.62 11.55
N ALA A 38 10.04 8.29 11.56
CA ALA A 38 10.83 7.40 10.74
C ALA A 38 10.38 7.37 9.28
N TYR A 39 9.07 7.43 9.04
CA TYR A 39 8.47 7.55 7.71
C TYR A 39 8.90 8.84 7.01
N ASP A 40 8.79 9.98 7.69
CA ASP A 40 9.14 11.32 7.19
C ASP A 40 10.62 11.41 6.81
N ALA A 41 11.47 10.67 7.54
CA ALA A 41 12.89 10.52 7.23
C ALA A 41 13.18 9.53 6.10
N ALA A 42 12.30 8.54 5.85
CA ALA A 42 12.49 7.52 4.82
C ALA A 42 12.02 7.99 3.43
N PHE A 43 10.93 8.74 3.37
CA PHE A 43 10.34 9.30 2.15
C PHE A 43 10.52 10.81 2.14
N ILE A 44 11.10 11.35 1.08
CA ILE A 44 11.52 12.77 1.05
C ILE A 44 10.88 13.59 -0.07
N LEU A 45 10.22 12.94 -1.03
CA LEU A 45 9.54 13.62 -2.13
C LEU A 45 8.18 14.13 -1.63
N PRO A 46 7.89 15.45 -1.72
CA PRO A 46 6.71 16.05 -1.08
C PRO A 46 5.36 15.50 -1.58
N ASP A 47 5.25 15.23 -2.88
CA ASP A 47 4.00 14.79 -3.51
C ASP A 47 3.71 13.29 -3.25
N GLU A 48 4.70 12.54 -2.77
CA GLU A 48 4.59 11.12 -2.42
C GLU A 48 4.25 10.89 -0.94
N LYS A 49 4.04 11.98 -0.17
CA LYS A 49 3.96 11.90 1.29
C LYS A 49 2.57 12.19 1.84
N GLU A 50 2.22 11.40 2.84
CA GLU A 50 1.14 11.66 3.77
C GLU A 50 1.68 12.38 5.00
N ASP A 51 0.97 13.39 5.49
CA ASP A 51 1.35 14.07 6.72
C ASP A 51 0.86 13.29 7.97
N LEU A 52 1.33 13.67 9.16
CA LEU A 52 0.95 12.99 10.40
C LEU A 52 -0.57 13.03 10.64
N GLU A 53 -1.22 14.13 10.26
CA GLU A 53 -2.66 14.30 10.45
C GLU A 53 -3.46 13.48 9.44
N GLY A 54 -2.92 13.28 8.24
CA GLY A 54 -3.43 12.35 7.24
C GLY A 54 -3.40 10.91 7.75
N PHE A 55 -2.28 10.45 8.33
CA PHE A 55 -2.24 9.13 8.98
C PHE A 55 -3.25 9.00 10.12
N ARG A 56 -3.39 10.03 10.97
CA ARG A 56 -4.42 10.05 12.01
C ARG A 56 -5.81 9.96 11.43
N THR A 57 -6.08 10.70 10.35
CA THR A 57 -7.37 10.69 9.68
C THR A 57 -7.68 9.29 9.13
N CYS A 58 -6.74 8.66 8.43
CA CYS A 58 -6.91 7.29 7.93
C CYS A 58 -7.15 6.28 9.06
N LEU A 59 -6.35 6.34 10.14
CA LEU A 59 -6.51 5.43 11.29
C LEU A 59 -7.81 5.68 12.07
N ALA A 60 -8.32 6.92 12.11
CA ALA A 60 -9.60 7.25 12.74
C ALA A 60 -10.79 6.63 11.99
N LEU A 61 -10.65 6.32 10.69
CA LEU A 61 -11.69 5.62 9.91
C LEU A 61 -11.88 4.16 10.35
N ASN A 62 -11.02 3.63 11.23
CA ASN A 62 -11.19 2.27 11.74
C ASN A 62 -12.36 2.11 12.72
N GLU A 63 -12.95 3.19 13.21
CA GLU A 63 -14.00 3.13 14.22
C GLU A 63 -15.10 4.20 14.03
N GLY A 64 -16.15 4.10 14.86
CA GLY A 64 -17.25 5.06 14.90
C GLY A 64 -18.15 5.07 13.66
N GLU A 65 -18.91 6.16 13.52
CA GLU A 65 -19.90 6.35 12.44
C GLU A 65 -19.25 6.34 11.05
N ALA A 66 -18.01 6.84 10.94
CA ALA A 66 -17.26 6.82 9.69
C ALA A 66 -16.97 5.39 9.24
N TYR A 67 -16.53 4.52 10.15
CA TYR A 67 -16.32 3.10 9.89
C TYR A 67 -17.64 2.42 9.50
N GLU A 68 -18.72 2.62 10.25
CA GLU A 68 -20.03 2.01 9.95
C GLU A 68 -20.52 2.41 8.55
N ARG A 69 -20.44 3.70 8.21
CA ARG A 69 -20.82 4.22 6.89
C ARG A 69 -19.96 3.63 5.77
N LEU A 70 -18.65 3.69 5.90
CA LEU A 70 -17.73 3.24 4.84
C LEU A 70 -17.74 1.72 4.68
N SER A 71 -17.84 0.96 5.77
CA SER A 71 -17.92 -0.50 5.71
C SER A 71 -19.23 -0.98 5.09
N ALA A 72 -20.34 -0.24 5.25
CA ALA A 72 -21.59 -0.51 4.54
C ALA A 72 -21.47 -0.29 3.02
N LEU A 73 -20.61 0.63 2.57
CA LEU A 73 -20.39 0.92 1.16
C LEU A 73 -19.36 -0.02 0.51
N TYR A 74 -18.28 -0.31 1.22
CA TYR A 74 -17.07 -0.90 0.65
C TYR A 74 -16.75 -2.30 1.17
N GLY A 75 -17.48 -2.76 2.19
CA GLY A 75 -17.19 -3.98 2.94
C GLY A 75 -16.23 -3.73 4.11
N PRO A 76 -16.00 -4.75 4.95
CA PRO A 76 -15.09 -4.63 6.10
C PRO A 76 -13.66 -4.31 5.67
N TYR A 77 -13.03 -3.38 6.39
CA TYR A 77 -11.64 -2.98 6.16
C TYR A 77 -10.93 -2.67 7.48
N ARG A 78 -9.60 -2.55 7.41
CA ARG A 78 -8.78 -2.12 8.54
C ARG A 78 -7.49 -1.47 8.03
N GLU A 79 -7.32 -0.18 8.31
CA GLU A 79 -6.08 0.59 8.09
C GLU A 79 -5.10 0.28 9.22
N MET A 80 -3.84 0.03 8.91
CA MET A 80 -2.84 -0.46 9.86
C MET A 80 -1.46 0.11 9.58
N VAL A 81 -0.69 0.24 10.66
CA VAL A 81 0.75 0.44 10.61
C VAL A 81 1.44 -0.61 11.46
N ILE A 82 2.53 -1.19 10.94
CA ILE A 82 3.45 -2.03 11.69
C ILE A 82 4.76 -1.27 11.83
N LEU A 83 5.18 -1.00 13.07
CA LEU A 83 6.46 -0.37 13.39
C LEU A 83 7.39 -1.39 14.04
N LEU A 84 8.56 -1.63 13.45
CA LEU A 84 9.60 -2.46 14.05
C LEU A 84 10.59 -1.61 14.83
N THR A 85 10.92 -2.05 16.05
CA THR A 85 11.90 -1.40 16.94
C THR A 85 12.86 -2.43 17.52
N GLU A 86 14.06 -1.99 17.93
CA GLU A 86 14.96 -2.80 18.76
C GLU A 86 14.60 -2.65 20.24
N GLY A 87 13.92 -3.64 20.81
CA GLY A 87 13.28 -3.51 22.12
C GLY A 87 12.20 -2.41 22.13
N ALA A 88 11.48 -2.26 23.25
CA ALA A 88 10.30 -1.37 23.28
C ALA A 88 10.64 0.10 22.98
N ASN A 89 11.84 0.54 23.39
CA ASN A 89 12.25 1.94 23.32
C ASN A 89 13.53 2.17 22.49
N GLY A 90 14.12 1.14 21.87
CA GLY A 90 15.32 1.29 21.05
C GLY A 90 14.99 1.59 19.59
N PRO A 91 15.99 1.85 18.73
CA PRO A 91 15.81 2.49 17.42
C PRO A 91 14.76 1.83 16.53
N VAL A 92 14.12 2.65 15.68
CA VAL A 92 13.22 2.14 14.63
C VAL A 92 14.04 1.38 13.60
N LEU A 93 13.57 0.19 13.24
CA LEU A 93 14.22 -0.72 12.30
C LEU A 93 13.59 -0.68 10.90
N GLY A 94 12.31 -0.33 10.83
CA GLY A 94 11.52 -0.27 9.61
C GLY A 94 10.03 -0.24 9.93
N ALA A 95 9.20 0.03 8.94
CA ALA A 95 7.75 0.04 9.12
C ALA A 95 7.03 -0.28 7.81
N ALA A 96 5.74 -0.59 7.95
CA ALA A 96 4.80 -0.70 6.84
C ALA A 96 3.47 -0.03 7.21
N ASN A 97 2.87 0.70 6.27
CA ASN A 97 1.49 1.18 6.34
C ASN A 97 0.69 0.52 5.21
N PHE A 98 -0.47 -0.01 5.56
CA PHE A 98 -1.33 -0.72 4.62
C PHE A 98 -2.78 -0.75 5.12
N ILE A 99 -3.70 -0.92 4.18
CA ILE A 99 -5.10 -1.22 4.45
C ILE A 99 -5.44 -2.62 3.97
N ALA A 100 -6.10 -3.39 4.82
CA ALA A 100 -6.67 -4.68 4.45
C ALA A 100 -8.17 -4.54 4.17
N PHE A 101 -8.65 -5.24 3.14
CA PHE A 101 -10.06 -5.34 2.78
C PHE A 101 -10.45 -6.81 2.74
N ALA A 102 -11.49 -7.18 3.49
CA ALA A 102 -11.99 -8.56 3.49
C ALA A 102 -12.70 -8.95 2.18
N GLY A 103 -13.12 -7.94 1.40
CA GLY A 103 -13.98 -8.15 0.24
C GLY A 103 -15.34 -8.70 0.66
N ASP A 104 -15.86 -9.66 -0.10
CA ASP A 104 -17.07 -10.41 0.29
C ASP A 104 -16.76 -11.63 1.20
N GLY A 105 -15.49 -11.77 1.61
CA GLY A 105 -14.97 -12.92 2.35
C GLY A 105 -14.30 -13.98 1.48
N SER A 106 -14.29 -13.82 0.16
CA SER A 106 -13.65 -14.76 -0.77
C SER A 106 -12.43 -14.19 -1.50
N ASP A 107 -12.31 -12.86 -1.57
CA ASP A 107 -11.37 -12.18 -2.45
C ASP A 107 -10.52 -11.07 -1.78
N PRO A 108 -9.95 -11.30 -0.58
CA PRO A 108 -9.26 -10.26 0.14
C PRO A 108 -8.17 -9.56 -0.67
N THR A 109 -8.05 -8.26 -0.40
CA THR A 109 -7.00 -7.43 -0.99
C THR A 109 -6.37 -6.55 0.06
N ILE A 110 -5.09 -6.25 -0.11
CA ILE A 110 -4.34 -5.30 0.69
C ILE A 110 -3.85 -4.21 -0.25
N SER A 111 -3.94 -2.94 0.15
CA SER A 111 -3.12 -1.89 -0.44
C SER A 111 -1.98 -1.58 0.51
N LEU A 112 -0.75 -1.86 0.10
CA LEU A 112 0.47 -1.56 0.86
C LEU A 112 1.00 -0.22 0.37
N SER A 113 0.59 0.84 1.05
CA SER A 113 0.90 2.23 0.69
C SER A 113 2.38 2.55 0.90
N TYR A 114 2.93 2.15 2.05
CA TYR A 114 4.32 2.47 2.40
C TYR A 114 5.02 1.29 3.06
N ILE A 115 6.27 1.05 2.70
CA ILE A 115 7.15 0.10 3.39
C ILE A 115 8.60 0.54 3.31
N PHE A 116 9.31 0.49 4.43
CA PHE A 116 10.72 0.83 4.47
C PHE A 116 11.47 0.05 5.56
N VAL A 117 12.79 -0.05 5.38
CA VAL A 117 13.74 -0.55 6.37
C VAL A 117 14.82 0.50 6.51
N ASP A 118 15.13 0.87 7.75
CA ASP A 118 16.21 1.82 8.06
C ASP A 118 17.50 1.39 7.35
N ALA A 119 18.19 2.34 6.73
CA ALA A 119 19.35 2.06 5.89
C ALA A 119 20.46 1.31 6.64
N GLY A 120 20.69 1.66 7.91
CA GLY A 120 21.66 1.01 8.79
C GLY A 120 21.27 -0.40 9.22
N GLN A 121 19.99 -0.76 9.09
CA GLN A 121 19.42 -2.05 9.51
C GLN A 121 19.15 -3.02 8.35
N ARG A 122 19.44 -2.61 7.11
CA ARG A 122 19.26 -3.46 5.92
C ARG A 122 20.13 -4.72 5.99
N ARG A 123 19.78 -5.72 5.17
CA ARG A 123 20.42 -7.05 5.12
C ARG A 123 20.22 -7.93 6.37
N ARG A 124 19.34 -7.52 7.29
CA ARG A 124 18.91 -8.32 8.46
C ARG A 124 17.63 -9.14 8.23
N GLY A 125 17.11 -9.20 7.00
CA GLY A 125 15.85 -9.89 6.68
C GLY A 125 14.56 -9.14 7.06
N LEU A 126 14.67 -7.92 7.61
CA LEU A 126 13.53 -7.13 8.13
C LEU A 126 12.43 -6.84 7.10
N PHE A 127 12.78 -6.63 5.83
CA PHE A 127 11.78 -6.44 4.78
C PHE A 127 10.91 -7.71 4.59
N GLY A 128 11.55 -8.89 4.62
CA GLY A 128 10.83 -10.16 4.53
C GLY A 128 9.93 -10.38 5.75
N LEU A 129 10.41 -10.00 6.94
CA LEU A 129 9.64 -10.01 8.17
C LEU A 129 8.41 -9.07 8.09
N LEU A 130 8.58 -7.81 7.67
CA LEU A 130 7.47 -6.88 7.49
C LEU A 130 6.42 -7.44 6.52
N MET A 131 6.84 -7.97 5.36
CA MET A 131 5.92 -8.57 4.40
C MET A 131 5.20 -9.82 4.93
N HIS A 132 5.80 -10.55 5.88
CA HIS A 132 5.13 -11.65 6.57
C HIS A 132 4.08 -11.09 7.54
N LEU A 133 4.47 -10.14 8.40
CA LEU A 133 3.57 -9.52 9.37
C LEU A 133 2.38 -8.81 8.70
N VAL A 134 2.59 -8.12 7.58
CA VAL A 134 1.50 -7.50 6.79
C VAL A 134 0.44 -8.53 6.40
N ARG A 135 0.84 -9.75 6.01
CA ARG A 135 -0.10 -10.81 5.63
C ARG A 135 -0.84 -11.38 6.85
N GLU A 136 -0.11 -11.64 7.93
CA GLU A 136 -0.67 -12.18 9.17
C GLU A 136 -1.68 -11.19 9.76
N GLU A 137 -1.31 -9.92 9.92
CA GLU A 137 -2.21 -8.91 10.50
C GLU A 137 -3.42 -8.63 9.62
N ALA A 138 -3.27 -8.65 8.30
CA ALA A 138 -4.42 -8.53 7.40
C ALA A 138 -5.39 -9.71 7.53
N ALA A 139 -4.88 -10.92 7.78
CA ALA A 139 -5.73 -12.09 8.03
C ALA A 139 -6.40 -11.99 9.41
N GLU A 140 -5.66 -11.59 10.44
CA GLU A 140 -6.16 -11.45 11.82
C GLU A 140 -7.11 -10.27 12.02
N ALA A 141 -7.11 -9.28 11.10
CA ALA A 141 -7.99 -8.12 11.17
C ALA A 141 -9.49 -8.45 11.04
N PHE A 142 -9.86 -9.67 10.63
CA PHE A 142 -11.23 -10.04 10.33
C PHE A 142 -11.66 -11.37 10.94
N VAL A 143 -12.96 -11.50 11.21
CA VAL A 143 -13.61 -12.78 11.51
C VAL A 143 -14.08 -13.41 10.21
N TRP A 144 -13.36 -14.45 9.79
CA TRP A 144 -13.65 -15.19 8.56
C TRP A 144 -14.72 -16.27 8.77
N PRO A 145 -15.55 -16.57 7.76
CA PRO A 145 -16.39 -17.77 7.76
C PRO A 145 -15.56 -19.04 7.99
N GLU A 146 -16.17 -20.08 8.58
CA GLU A 146 -15.49 -21.36 8.82
C GLU A 146 -14.80 -21.88 7.55
N GLY A 147 -13.48 -22.09 7.63
CA GLY A 147 -12.63 -22.47 6.49
C GLY A 147 -11.25 -21.83 6.55
N ASN A 148 -10.47 -22.00 5.49
CA ASN A 148 -9.18 -21.32 5.35
C ASN A 148 -9.38 -19.86 4.93
N VAL A 149 -8.66 -18.95 5.57
CA VAL A 149 -8.57 -17.55 5.13
C VAL A 149 -7.97 -17.50 3.72
N PRO A 150 -8.65 -16.92 2.72
CA PRO A 150 -8.09 -16.83 1.38
C PRO A 150 -6.83 -15.95 1.39
N ALA A 151 -5.82 -16.35 0.62
CA ALA A 151 -4.61 -15.53 0.48
C ALA A 151 -4.95 -14.19 -0.21
N PRO A 152 -4.55 -13.04 0.37
CA PRO A 152 -4.85 -11.74 -0.22
C PRO A 152 -4.01 -11.47 -1.46
N LEU A 153 -4.57 -10.72 -2.41
CA LEU A 153 -3.75 -9.95 -3.35
C LEU A 153 -3.20 -8.73 -2.63
N ILE A 154 -1.90 -8.44 -2.79
CA ILE A 154 -1.28 -7.25 -2.20
C ILE A 154 -0.93 -6.30 -3.34
N PHE A 155 -1.65 -5.20 -3.43
CA PHE A 155 -1.35 -4.11 -4.35
C PHE A 155 -0.29 -3.20 -3.73
N ILE A 156 0.64 -2.75 -4.57
CA ILE A 156 1.78 -1.94 -4.18
C ILE A 156 1.93 -0.76 -5.15
N GLU A 157 2.06 0.44 -4.63
CA GLU A 157 2.45 1.61 -5.40
C GLU A 157 3.99 1.70 -5.41
N MET A 158 4.56 2.00 -6.57
CA MET A 158 6.01 2.11 -6.76
C MET A 158 6.32 3.28 -7.68
N ASN A 159 7.31 4.09 -7.35
CA ASN A 159 7.77 5.16 -8.24
C ASN A 159 8.18 4.58 -9.60
N ASN A 160 7.76 5.26 -10.66
CA ASN A 160 8.05 4.89 -12.03
C ASN A 160 9.34 5.59 -12.47
N PRO A 161 10.49 4.87 -12.55
CA PRO A 161 11.77 5.49 -12.88
C PRO A 161 11.80 6.18 -14.25
N VAL A 162 10.89 5.81 -15.16
CA VAL A 162 10.77 6.40 -16.49
C VAL A 162 10.09 7.76 -16.44
N LYS A 163 9.10 7.92 -15.55
CA LYS A 163 8.31 9.16 -15.44
C LYS A 163 8.96 10.19 -14.51
N MET A 164 9.67 9.72 -13.48
CA MET A 164 10.35 10.59 -12.51
C MET A 164 11.21 11.66 -13.15
N SER A 165 11.12 12.88 -12.63
CA SER A 165 12.04 13.96 -12.97
C SER A 165 13.50 13.53 -12.71
N PRO A 166 14.50 14.01 -13.49
CA PRO A 166 15.89 13.68 -13.22
C PRO A 166 16.37 14.10 -11.82
N GLU A 167 15.81 15.19 -11.28
CA GLU A 167 16.15 15.71 -9.96
C GLU A 167 15.61 14.80 -8.86
N ASP A 168 14.31 14.47 -8.89
CA ASP A 168 13.67 13.61 -7.90
C ASP A 168 14.24 12.19 -7.93
N TYR A 169 14.48 11.67 -9.14
CA TYR A 169 15.14 10.38 -9.33
C TYR A 169 16.49 10.34 -8.61
N ALA A 170 17.34 11.36 -8.83
CA ALA A 170 18.68 11.40 -8.25
C ALA A 170 18.63 11.63 -6.75
N LEU A 171 17.79 12.55 -6.29
CA LEU A 171 17.60 12.89 -4.88
C LEU A 171 17.14 11.68 -4.07
N ASP A 172 16.07 11.00 -4.51
CA ASP A 172 15.53 9.84 -3.80
C ASP A 172 16.45 8.61 -3.90
N SER A 173 17.11 8.39 -5.05
CA SER A 173 18.10 7.30 -5.18
C SER A 173 19.29 7.51 -4.24
N GLN A 174 19.79 8.74 -4.14
CA GLN A 174 20.88 9.10 -3.24
C GLN A 174 20.46 8.94 -1.78
N HIS A 175 19.29 9.47 -1.41
CA HIS A 175 18.78 9.43 -0.04
C HIS A 175 18.56 8.00 0.45
N ALA A 176 17.87 7.18 -0.34
CA ALA A 176 17.66 5.79 0.03
C ALA A 176 18.90 4.93 -0.13
N GLY A 177 19.95 5.39 -0.82
CA GLY A 177 21.12 4.58 -1.15
C GLY A 177 20.79 3.34 -1.99
N LEU A 178 19.76 3.45 -2.85
CA LEU A 178 19.29 2.40 -3.74
C LEU A 178 18.62 3.02 -4.97
N ASP A 179 19.10 2.65 -6.15
CA ASP A 179 18.58 3.07 -7.45
C ASP A 179 17.10 2.67 -7.62
N GLN A 180 16.30 3.52 -8.27
CA GLN A 180 14.87 3.27 -8.49
C GLN A 180 14.59 1.97 -9.24
N VAL A 181 15.41 1.63 -10.25
CA VAL A 181 15.26 0.38 -11.01
C VAL A 181 15.57 -0.82 -10.12
N ASP A 182 16.57 -0.70 -9.25
CA ASP A 182 16.89 -1.77 -8.30
C ASP A 182 15.82 -1.97 -7.23
N ARG A 183 15.06 -0.92 -6.86
CA ARG A 183 13.85 -1.04 -6.03
C ARG A 183 12.79 -1.90 -6.72
N LEU A 184 12.52 -1.67 -8.01
CA LEU A 184 11.58 -2.50 -8.77
C LEU A 184 12.02 -3.97 -8.84
N LYS A 185 13.32 -4.26 -9.00
CA LYS A 185 13.86 -5.64 -8.97
C LYS A 185 13.67 -6.33 -7.61
N ILE A 186 13.50 -5.60 -6.50
CA ILE A 186 13.17 -6.21 -5.19
C ILE A 186 11.77 -6.80 -5.22
N TRP A 187 10.83 -6.11 -5.86
CA TRP A 187 9.44 -6.52 -6.02
C TRP A 187 9.27 -7.62 -7.05
N GLU A 188 9.90 -7.49 -8.21
CA GLU A 188 9.93 -8.53 -9.25
C GLU A 188 10.41 -9.88 -8.68
N ARG A 189 11.53 -9.89 -7.95
CA ARG A 189 12.08 -11.11 -7.32
C ARG A 189 11.14 -11.73 -6.27
N ARG A 190 10.14 -11.00 -5.80
CA ARG A 190 9.10 -11.48 -4.88
C ARG A 190 7.84 -11.95 -5.60
N GLY A 191 7.86 -11.97 -6.93
CA GLY A 191 6.76 -12.39 -7.76
C GLY A 191 5.71 -11.30 -8.00
N ALA A 192 6.06 -10.03 -7.84
CA ALA A 192 5.16 -8.95 -8.22
C ALA A 192 4.94 -8.98 -9.74
N ARG A 193 3.74 -8.57 -10.17
CA ARG A 193 3.41 -8.29 -11.57
C ARG A 193 2.92 -6.85 -11.66
N LEU A 194 3.19 -6.17 -12.76
CA LEU A 194 2.66 -4.84 -13.01
C LEU A 194 1.22 -4.94 -13.50
N VAL A 195 0.34 -4.09 -12.99
CA VAL A 195 -1.05 -4.01 -13.42
C VAL A 195 -1.10 -3.16 -14.69
N GLY A 196 -1.63 -3.72 -15.78
CA GLY A 196 -1.70 -3.11 -17.11
C GLY A 196 -2.80 -2.05 -17.23
N ILE A 197 -2.80 -1.07 -16.32
CA ILE A 197 -3.63 0.13 -16.37
C ILE A 197 -2.74 1.37 -16.26
N GLU A 198 -3.22 2.49 -16.80
CA GLU A 198 -2.62 3.79 -16.55
C GLU A 198 -3.05 4.29 -15.17
N TYR A 199 -2.38 3.77 -14.14
CA TYR A 199 -2.67 4.12 -12.75
C TYR A 199 -2.31 5.57 -12.45
N ARG A 200 -3.20 6.26 -11.73
CA ARG A 200 -2.98 7.62 -11.21
C ARG A 200 -3.53 7.71 -9.80
N GLN A 201 -2.74 8.18 -8.85
CA GLN A 201 -3.24 8.41 -7.50
C GLN A 201 -3.95 9.76 -7.44
N PRO A 202 -5.19 9.84 -6.93
CA PRO A 202 -5.80 11.11 -6.57
C PRO A 202 -4.96 11.87 -5.51
N PRO A 203 -5.07 13.21 -5.42
CA PRO A 203 -4.38 13.97 -4.39
C PRO A 203 -4.70 13.48 -2.97
N LEU A 204 -3.68 13.32 -2.11
CA LEU A 204 -3.87 12.91 -0.71
C LEU A 204 -4.41 14.06 0.16
N SER A 205 -4.12 15.30 -0.22
CA SER A 205 -4.58 16.54 0.41
C SER A 205 -5.05 17.58 -0.63
N ASP A 206 -5.58 18.72 -0.16
CA ASP A 206 -6.11 19.79 -1.03
C ASP A 206 -5.01 20.66 -1.66
N ASP A 207 -3.78 20.60 -1.13
CA ASP A 207 -2.60 21.32 -1.60
C ASP A 207 -1.69 20.49 -2.52
N GLN A 208 -1.99 19.20 -2.71
CA GLN A 208 -1.26 18.30 -3.60
C GLN A 208 -1.93 18.17 -4.98
N GLY A 209 -1.11 17.87 -5.99
CA GLY A 209 -1.56 17.41 -7.30
C GLY A 209 -1.89 15.91 -7.30
N PRO A 210 -2.53 15.39 -8.35
CA PRO A 210 -2.57 13.95 -8.56
C PRO A 210 -1.17 13.43 -8.92
N GLU A 211 -0.86 12.22 -8.48
CA GLU A 211 0.40 11.57 -8.76
C GLU A 211 0.25 10.62 -9.97
N ASP A 212 1.00 10.87 -11.04
CA ASP A 212 0.97 10.13 -12.30
C ASP A 212 2.29 9.42 -12.64
N GLU A 213 3.29 9.54 -11.77
CA GLU A 213 4.60 8.90 -11.83
C GLU A 213 4.63 7.55 -11.09
N LEU A 214 3.49 6.96 -10.74
CA LEU A 214 3.41 5.67 -10.06
C LEU A 214 3.15 4.50 -11.03
N LEU A 215 3.76 3.36 -10.70
CA LEU A 215 3.40 2.04 -11.15
C LEU A 215 2.53 1.36 -10.09
N LEU A 216 1.50 0.66 -10.52
CA LEU A 216 0.75 -0.24 -9.66
C LEU A 216 1.21 -1.68 -9.89
N GLY A 217 1.71 -2.31 -8.83
CA GLY A 217 2.07 -3.73 -8.81
C GLY A 217 1.07 -4.56 -8.01
N VAL A 218 1.10 -5.88 -8.22
CA VAL A 218 0.32 -6.84 -7.43
C VAL A 218 1.12 -8.11 -7.13
N LEU A 219 1.05 -8.57 -5.88
CA LEU A 219 1.59 -9.84 -5.39
C LEU A 219 0.44 -10.82 -5.09
N GLY A 220 0.79 -12.12 -5.01
CA GLY A 220 -0.17 -13.16 -4.61
C GLY A 220 -1.04 -13.70 -5.75
N THR A 221 -0.70 -13.39 -7.00
CA THR A 221 -1.47 -13.79 -8.19
C THR A 221 -1.34 -15.27 -8.56
N ALA A 222 -0.50 -16.03 -7.84
CA ALA A 222 -0.17 -17.42 -8.12
C ALA A 222 0.27 -17.67 -9.58
N GLY A 223 0.93 -16.67 -10.21
CA GLY A 223 1.41 -16.74 -11.58
C GLY A 223 0.38 -16.37 -12.64
N ALA A 224 -0.80 -15.89 -12.26
CA ALA A 224 -1.80 -15.41 -13.22
C ALA A 224 -1.26 -14.24 -14.07
N GLU A 225 -1.62 -14.26 -15.35
CA GLU A 225 -1.26 -13.21 -16.33
C GLU A 225 -2.35 -12.14 -16.47
N THR A 226 -3.50 -12.34 -15.85
CA THR A 226 -4.60 -11.38 -15.86
C THR A 226 -5.33 -11.34 -14.50
N LEU A 227 -6.05 -10.24 -14.28
CA LEU A 227 -6.97 -10.04 -13.17
C LEU A 227 -8.33 -9.63 -13.73
N SER A 228 -9.44 -10.13 -13.18
CA SER A 228 -10.77 -9.65 -13.57
C SER A 228 -10.89 -8.13 -13.35
N ALA A 229 -11.43 -7.42 -14.34
CA ALA A 229 -11.69 -5.98 -14.22
C ALA A 229 -12.63 -5.66 -13.04
N CYS A 230 -13.59 -6.54 -12.72
CA CYS A 230 -14.47 -6.38 -11.56
C CYS A 230 -13.70 -6.45 -10.24
N ARG A 231 -12.70 -7.33 -10.14
CA ARG A 231 -11.86 -7.44 -8.95
C ARG A 231 -10.96 -6.21 -8.80
N MET A 232 -10.40 -5.73 -9.91
CA MET A 232 -9.63 -4.50 -9.93
C MET A 232 -10.48 -3.28 -9.53
N LEU A 233 -11.69 -3.16 -10.10
CA LEU A 233 -12.66 -2.13 -9.75
C LEU A 233 -12.99 -2.15 -8.25
N ALA A 234 -13.29 -3.33 -7.71
CA ALA A 234 -13.64 -3.48 -6.30
C ALA A 234 -12.49 -3.04 -5.39
N HIS A 235 -11.25 -3.42 -5.71
CA HIS A 235 -10.07 -2.96 -4.98
C HIS A 235 -9.90 -1.43 -5.07
N MET A 236 -9.90 -0.87 -6.28
CA MET A 236 -9.68 0.56 -6.52
C MET A 236 -10.73 1.44 -5.85
N ARG A 237 -12.02 1.06 -5.90
CA ARG A 237 -13.09 1.78 -5.21
C ARG A 237 -12.86 1.83 -3.70
N ARG A 238 -12.46 0.71 -3.11
CA ARG A 238 -12.18 0.61 -1.67
C ARG A 238 -10.95 1.45 -1.29
N PHE A 239 -9.85 1.28 -2.02
CA PHE A 239 -8.60 1.98 -1.74
C PHE A 239 -8.75 3.50 -1.91
N PHE A 240 -9.34 3.96 -3.01
CA PHE A 240 -9.60 5.38 -3.21
C PHE A 240 -10.60 5.94 -2.21
N GLY A 241 -11.69 5.21 -1.95
CA GLY A 241 -12.77 5.69 -1.08
C GLY A 241 -12.36 5.77 0.39
N VAL A 242 -11.52 4.86 0.86
CA VAL A 242 -11.15 4.78 2.28
C VAL A 242 -9.80 5.45 2.55
N THR A 243 -8.73 5.06 1.85
CA THR A 243 -7.37 5.50 2.19
C THR A 243 -7.01 6.81 1.50
N VAL A 244 -7.15 6.91 0.17
CA VAL A 244 -6.70 8.10 -0.57
C VAL A 244 -7.59 9.31 -0.26
N LEU A 245 -8.91 9.17 -0.46
CA LEU A 245 -9.87 10.27 -0.27
C LEU A 245 -10.42 10.36 1.15
N LYS A 246 -10.01 9.46 2.06
CA LYS A 246 -10.33 9.52 3.49
C LYS A 246 -11.84 9.59 3.78
N GLY A 247 -12.63 8.83 3.01
CA GLY A 247 -14.09 8.80 3.14
C GLY A 247 -14.84 9.97 2.48
N ARG A 248 -14.14 10.83 1.71
CA ARG A 248 -14.78 11.82 0.83
C ARG A 248 -15.43 11.14 -0.38
N ASP A 249 -16.33 11.87 -1.04
CA ASP A 249 -17.07 11.35 -2.20
C ASP A 249 -16.12 11.10 -3.39
N LEU A 250 -16.14 9.88 -3.92
CA LEU A 250 -15.37 9.51 -5.11
C LEU A 250 -15.79 10.32 -6.34
N ALA A 251 -17.07 10.68 -6.45
CA ALA A 251 -17.58 11.46 -7.56
C ALA A 251 -17.03 12.90 -7.58
N ALA A 252 -16.54 13.40 -6.44
CA ALA A 252 -15.90 14.71 -6.33
C ALA A 252 -14.44 14.71 -6.80
N SER A 253 -13.84 13.53 -7.04
CA SER A 253 -12.48 13.40 -7.57
C SER A 253 -12.52 13.02 -9.05
N PRO A 254 -12.15 13.94 -9.97
CA PRO A 254 -12.09 13.63 -11.40
C PRO A 254 -11.13 12.47 -11.70
N VAL A 255 -9.99 12.42 -11.01
CA VAL A 255 -8.94 11.41 -11.21
C VAL A 255 -9.39 10.03 -10.77
N ALA A 256 -10.07 9.92 -9.62
CA ALA A 256 -10.67 8.66 -9.19
C ALA A 256 -11.82 8.28 -10.14
N GLY A 257 -12.74 9.21 -10.41
CA GLY A 257 -13.93 8.96 -11.23
C GLY A 257 -13.62 8.51 -12.66
N GLU A 258 -12.55 9.02 -13.28
CA GLU A 258 -12.11 8.55 -14.59
C GLU A 258 -11.70 7.07 -14.58
N GLN A 259 -10.75 6.71 -13.70
CA GLN A 259 -10.24 5.34 -13.60
C GLN A 259 -11.34 4.35 -13.20
N LEU A 260 -12.22 4.74 -12.28
CA LEU A 260 -13.32 3.90 -11.83
C LEU A 260 -14.34 3.65 -12.95
N ARG A 261 -14.69 4.65 -13.76
CA ARG A 261 -15.58 4.46 -14.92
C ARG A 261 -14.97 3.52 -15.97
N THR A 262 -13.68 3.66 -16.27
CA THR A 262 -13.01 2.75 -17.19
C THR A 262 -13.06 1.30 -16.69
N LEU A 263 -12.82 1.09 -15.39
CA LEU A 263 -12.92 -0.24 -14.78
C LEU A 263 -14.36 -0.76 -14.67
N GLU A 264 -15.34 0.13 -14.50
CA GLU A 264 -16.78 -0.21 -14.53
C GLU A 264 -17.21 -0.71 -15.91
N GLU A 265 -16.85 0.00 -16.97
CA GLU A 265 -17.14 -0.40 -18.35
C GLU A 265 -16.47 -1.74 -18.69
N ALA A 266 -15.22 -1.93 -18.27
CA ALA A 266 -14.50 -3.18 -18.44
C ALA A 266 -15.12 -4.33 -17.64
N CYS A 267 -15.51 -4.09 -16.38
CA CYS A 267 -16.18 -5.08 -15.54
C CYS A 267 -17.54 -5.50 -16.12
N ALA A 268 -18.34 -4.56 -16.64
CA ALA A 268 -19.62 -4.85 -17.27
C ALA A 268 -19.50 -5.72 -18.54
N GLN A 269 -18.30 -5.82 -19.11
CA GLN A 269 -17.97 -6.65 -20.27
C GLN A 269 -17.21 -7.93 -19.88
N ASP A 270 -17.12 -8.25 -18.58
CA ASP A 270 -16.33 -9.36 -18.04
C ASP A 270 -14.85 -9.35 -18.49
N ALA A 271 -14.33 -8.15 -18.77
CA ALA A 271 -12.99 -7.97 -19.29
C ALA A 271 -11.91 -8.33 -18.24
N GLN A 272 -10.70 -8.52 -18.75
CA GLN A 272 -9.52 -8.87 -17.97
C GLN A 272 -8.49 -7.73 -18.06
N VAL A 273 -7.92 -7.38 -16.91
CA VAL A 273 -6.77 -6.47 -16.80
C VAL A 273 -5.50 -7.30 -16.93
N ALA A 274 -4.61 -6.91 -17.83
CA ALA A 274 -3.35 -7.60 -18.04
C ALA A 274 -2.42 -7.44 -16.82
N LEU A 275 -1.67 -8.49 -16.49
CA LEU A 275 -0.61 -8.49 -15.50
C LEU A 275 0.72 -8.76 -16.20
N THR A 276 1.56 -7.75 -16.32
CA THR A 276 2.82 -7.83 -17.07
C THR A 276 4.02 -8.10 -16.16
N GLY A 277 5.14 -8.52 -16.76
CA GLY A 277 6.44 -8.55 -16.10
C GLY A 277 7.08 -7.15 -16.10
N PHE A 278 8.32 -7.06 -15.60
CA PHE A 278 9.06 -5.79 -15.51
C PHE A 278 10.00 -5.54 -16.71
N ASP A 279 10.14 -6.49 -17.64
CA ASP A 279 11.09 -6.38 -18.76
C ASP A 279 10.94 -5.09 -19.58
N ALA A 280 9.70 -4.71 -19.88
CA ALA A 280 9.41 -3.49 -20.65
C ALA A 280 9.84 -2.23 -19.90
N ILE A 281 9.51 -2.13 -18.60
CA ILE A 281 9.88 -0.96 -17.80
C ILE A 281 11.38 -0.89 -17.55
N PHE A 282 12.07 -2.03 -17.43
CA PHE A 282 13.53 -2.05 -17.32
C PHE A 282 14.21 -1.58 -18.60
N ALA A 283 13.76 -2.07 -19.76
CA ALA A 283 14.30 -1.63 -21.05
C ALA A 283 14.09 -0.13 -21.29
N GLU A 284 12.92 0.39 -20.90
CA GLU A 284 12.59 1.81 -21.02
C GLU A 284 13.41 2.66 -20.04
N ALA A 285 13.57 2.22 -18.78
CA ALA A 285 14.39 2.93 -17.80
C ALA A 285 15.86 2.99 -18.22
N GLU A 286 16.41 1.91 -18.78
CA GLU A 286 17.76 1.93 -19.36
C GLU A 286 17.90 2.94 -20.49
N GLN A 287 16.88 3.06 -21.35
CA GLN A 287 16.87 4.04 -22.43
C GLN A 287 16.83 5.48 -21.89
N VAL A 288 15.94 5.76 -20.93
CA VAL A 288 15.85 7.07 -20.28
C VAL A 288 17.15 7.45 -19.58
N GLN A 289 17.82 6.51 -18.91
CA GLN A 289 19.13 6.77 -18.30
C GLN A 289 20.20 7.11 -19.34
N ARG A 290 20.22 6.44 -20.50
CA ARG A 290 21.14 6.77 -21.61
C ARG A 290 20.85 8.15 -22.19
N ASP A 291 19.60 8.55 -22.28
CA ASP A 291 19.22 9.85 -22.84
C ASP A 291 19.51 11.03 -21.89
N ARG A 292 19.68 10.74 -20.58
CA ARG A 292 20.04 11.71 -19.54
C ARG A 292 21.55 11.89 -19.34
N SER A 293 22.38 10.95 -19.82
CA SER A 293 23.85 10.97 -19.70
C SER A 293 24.53 11.71 -20.85
#